data_AF-A0A8C4QP36-F1
#
_entry.id   AF-A0A8C4QP36-F1
#
_cell.length_a   1.000
_cell.length_b   1.000
_cell.length_c   1.000
_cell.angle_alpha   90.00
_cell.angle_beta   90.00
_cell.angle_gamma   90.00
#
_symmetry.space_group_name_H-M   'P 1'
#
loop_
_entity.id
_entity.type
_entity.pdbx_description
1 polymer ?
#
loop_
_entity_poly.entity_id
_entity_poly.type
_entity_poly.pdbx_seq_one_letter_code
_entity_poly.pdbx_strand_id
1 'polypeptide(L)'
;MAVELLPAICRLLAQPHFEAPDDTCLEKLLDWLQELIADGNGEELECWSCLSNFLQQAWASKDSLGSDVLSFALRLAGMLAVDVHRFQRLQNSGLLEVMFWQMPHACNTTLWDEARVRCAWLQAQLKMLPHPEATKFICNMGNLQVIMSLCKDSSIFVVQAASQLAARLLSLDVEAKEEAVTTAQLHIIASISTSLASSTADDGSWAVLVLRESIARGRSSSGVIDQLQIPLQTCLAGKIGLWNQQIVGALIDLSINLLDLNIPWASPHHAWMLMQHLVSLNQAEAGLRLAAGIAVHPACPLALREECVLAILQPVLSAAAQCGGDASCKPTALLKLPTTASRSLMHTSLHLIQGISKKQGISCASAPLRTIITAVSQLLNHAITADAGCSMSTVRMQCTATDCLSALATPHVTELAEHKDTVEEVVSLLLCCLKTPLQDAFVCLNMHPISHVHASQDLEMHLNVVTTFTLKFSFAFFFYLNLEYP
;
A
#
# COMPACT_ATOMS: atom_id res chain seq x y z
N MET A 1 38.98 15.42 7.66
CA MET A 1 39.43 14.13 7.10
C MET A 1 38.57 13.62 5.96
N ALA A 2 37.28 13.30 6.15
CA ALA A 2 36.46 12.77 5.03
C ALA A 2 36.19 13.80 3.92
N VAL A 3 35.87 15.05 4.28
CA VAL A 3 35.63 16.15 3.31
C VAL A 3 36.90 16.49 2.51
N GLU A 4 38.07 16.40 3.13
CA GLU A 4 39.37 16.64 2.48
C GLU A 4 39.70 15.62 1.38
N LEU A 5 39.12 14.41 1.45
CA LEU A 5 39.32 13.35 0.45
C LEU A 5 38.36 13.46 -0.74
N LEU A 6 37.27 14.22 -0.61
CA LEU A 6 36.24 14.33 -1.64
C LEU A 6 36.81 14.76 -3.02
N PRO A 7 37.69 15.77 -3.14
CA PRO A 7 38.29 16.13 -4.42
C PRO A 7 39.15 15.00 -5.04
N ALA A 8 39.76 14.13 -4.22
CA ALA A 8 40.51 12.98 -4.72
C ALA A 8 39.56 11.88 -5.22
N ILE A 9 38.48 11.60 -4.48
CA ILE A 9 37.44 10.65 -4.87
C ILE A 9 36.75 11.09 -6.17
N CYS A 10 36.32 12.36 -6.26
CA CYS A 10 35.72 12.92 -7.47
C CYS A 10 36.63 12.78 -8.69
N ARG A 11 37.93 13.06 -8.55
CA ARG A 11 38.90 12.89 -9.64
C ARG A 11 39.07 11.44 -10.04
N LEU A 12 39.07 10.51 -9.08
CA LEU A 12 39.17 9.07 -9.34
C LEU A 12 37.93 8.57 -10.11
N LEU A 13 36.73 8.94 -9.66
CA LEU A 13 35.47 8.57 -10.31
C LEU A 13 35.36 9.14 -11.72
N ALA A 14 35.91 10.34 -11.98
CA ALA A 14 35.90 10.93 -13.32
C ALA A 14 36.91 10.32 -14.30
N GLN A 15 37.75 9.36 -13.88
CA GLN A 15 38.72 8.74 -14.78
C GLN A 15 38.01 7.83 -15.81
N PRO A 16 38.35 7.95 -17.10
CA PRO A 16 37.89 7.02 -18.12
C PRO A 16 38.26 5.58 -17.73
N HIS A 17 37.34 4.64 -17.94
CA HIS A 17 37.54 3.22 -17.62
C HIS A 17 37.77 2.91 -16.12
N PHE A 18 37.48 3.85 -15.21
CA PHE A 18 37.39 3.49 -13.80
C PHE A 18 36.23 2.53 -13.58
N GLU A 19 36.54 1.32 -13.12
CA GLU A 19 35.56 0.35 -12.66
C GLU A 19 35.37 0.54 -11.16
N ALA A 20 34.17 0.93 -10.76
CA ALA A 20 33.85 1.06 -9.35
C ALA A 20 33.98 -0.32 -8.66
N PRO A 21 34.55 -0.37 -7.44
CA PRO A 21 34.82 -1.64 -6.76
C PRO A 21 33.54 -2.43 -6.45
N ASP A 22 32.46 -1.74 -6.09
CA ASP A 22 31.08 -2.24 -6.11
C ASP A 22 30.06 -1.08 -6.12
N ASP A 23 28.82 -1.38 -6.52
CA ASP A 23 27.70 -0.44 -6.49
C ASP A 23 27.41 0.05 -5.05
N THR A 24 27.60 -0.83 -4.05
CA THR A 24 27.36 -0.53 -2.63
C THR A 24 28.19 0.66 -2.14
N CYS A 25 29.45 0.76 -2.55
CA CYS A 25 30.35 1.84 -2.19
C CYS A 25 29.86 3.19 -2.75
N LEU A 26 29.33 3.19 -3.98
CA LEU A 26 28.74 4.39 -4.59
C LEU A 26 27.44 4.80 -3.90
N GLU A 27 26.59 3.84 -3.50
CA GLU A 27 25.42 4.14 -2.67
C GLU A 27 25.81 4.74 -1.32
N LYS A 28 26.80 4.15 -0.63
CA LYS A 28 27.28 4.67 0.66
C LYS A 28 27.89 6.06 0.54
N LEU A 29 28.54 6.35 -0.59
CA LEU A 29 29.05 7.69 -0.89
C LEU A 29 27.90 8.68 -1.11
N LEU A 30 26.81 8.29 -1.78
CA LEU A 30 25.61 9.13 -1.93
C LEU A 30 24.94 9.39 -0.57
N ASP A 31 24.80 8.36 0.28
CA ASP A 31 24.24 8.49 1.64
C ASP A 31 25.04 9.52 2.45
N TRP A 32 26.37 9.38 2.46
CA TRP A 32 27.26 10.30 3.17
C TRP A 32 27.21 11.73 2.62
N LEU A 33 27.18 11.90 1.29
CA LEU A 33 27.04 13.22 0.68
C LEU A 33 25.68 13.85 1.01
N GLN A 34 24.61 13.05 1.10
CA GLN A 34 23.28 13.53 1.46
C GLN A 34 23.25 14.07 2.90
N GLU A 35 23.88 13.36 3.84
CA GLU A 35 24.04 13.81 5.23
C GLU A 35 24.86 15.11 5.30
N LEU A 36 26.01 15.14 4.61
CA LEU A 36 26.87 16.33 4.56
C LEU A 36 26.15 17.57 4.01
N ILE A 37 25.32 17.37 2.97
CA ILE A 37 24.49 18.41 2.38
C ILE A 37 23.41 18.91 3.34
N ALA A 38 22.82 18.01 4.14
CA ALA A 38 21.76 18.34 5.08
C ALA A 38 22.26 19.13 6.30
N ASP A 39 23.50 18.87 6.72
CA ASP A 39 24.10 19.48 7.92
C ASP A 39 24.45 20.97 7.77
N GLY A 40 24.41 21.53 6.55
CA GLY A 40 24.42 22.99 6.30
C GLY A 40 25.65 23.76 6.79
N ASN A 41 26.71 23.09 7.22
CA ASN A 41 27.94 23.75 7.67
C ASN A 41 28.68 24.35 6.47
N GLY A 42 29.19 25.59 6.64
CA GLY A 42 29.74 26.49 5.60
C GLY A 42 30.94 26.00 4.77
N GLU A 43 31.24 24.70 4.76
CA GLU A 43 32.11 24.01 3.79
C GLU A 43 31.40 23.79 2.42
N GLU A 44 30.14 24.24 2.29
CA GLU A 44 29.30 24.11 1.10
C GLU A 44 29.99 24.58 -0.20
N LEU A 45 30.87 25.58 -0.18
CA LEU A 45 31.44 26.15 -1.42
C LEU A 45 32.56 25.27 -2.03
N GLU A 46 33.44 24.73 -1.20
CA GLU A 46 34.53 23.86 -1.67
C GLU A 46 34.00 22.51 -2.13
N CYS A 47 33.10 21.92 -1.33
CA CYS A 47 32.36 20.71 -1.67
C CYS A 47 31.53 20.90 -2.95
N TRP A 48 30.85 22.05 -3.10
CA TRP A 48 30.11 22.35 -4.32
C TRP A 48 30.99 22.37 -5.57
N SER A 49 32.13 23.08 -5.51
CA SER A 49 33.00 23.24 -6.68
C SER A 49 33.58 21.91 -7.17
N CYS A 50 33.95 21.01 -6.26
CA CYS A 50 34.50 19.70 -6.63
C CYS A 50 33.41 18.78 -7.20
N LEU A 51 32.20 18.78 -6.62
CA LEU A 51 31.07 18.00 -7.11
C LEU A 51 30.59 18.51 -8.47
N SER A 52 30.49 19.82 -8.68
CA SER A 52 30.11 20.38 -9.98
C SER A 52 31.15 20.07 -11.06
N ASN A 53 32.44 20.15 -10.73
CA ASN A 53 33.52 19.79 -11.66
C ASN A 53 33.49 18.30 -12.00
N PHE A 54 33.21 17.44 -11.01
CA PHE A 54 32.99 16.02 -11.25
C PHE A 54 31.84 15.78 -12.22
N LEU A 55 30.67 16.40 -12.02
CA LEU A 55 29.52 16.24 -12.93
C LEU A 55 29.84 16.69 -14.36
N GLN A 56 30.56 17.80 -14.52
CA GLN A 56 31.01 18.28 -15.83
C GLN A 56 31.96 17.28 -16.51
N GLN A 57 32.93 16.75 -15.78
CA GLN A 57 33.88 15.77 -16.31
C GLN A 57 33.21 14.44 -16.62
N ALA A 58 32.33 13.95 -15.75
CA ALA A 58 31.55 12.73 -15.95
C ALA A 58 30.67 12.85 -17.20
N TRP A 59 30.04 14.00 -17.43
CA TRP A 59 29.28 14.24 -18.65
C TRP A 59 30.16 14.33 -19.91
N ALA A 60 31.27 15.08 -19.84
CA ALA A 60 32.19 15.23 -20.97
C ALA A 60 32.82 13.90 -21.40
N SER A 61 32.99 12.96 -20.46
CA SER A 61 33.56 11.62 -20.67
C SER A 61 32.52 10.49 -20.66
N LYS A 62 31.22 10.81 -20.74
CA LYS A 62 30.11 9.86 -20.55
C LYS A 62 30.24 8.56 -21.34
N ASP A 63 30.71 8.64 -22.59
CA ASP A 63 30.82 7.50 -23.50
C ASP A 63 31.96 6.52 -23.11
N SER A 64 32.87 6.95 -22.23
CA SER A 64 33.98 6.16 -21.69
C SER A 64 33.83 5.80 -20.21
N LEU A 65 32.73 6.27 -19.59
CA LEU A 65 32.45 6.10 -18.18
C LEU A 65 31.66 4.81 -17.96
N GLY A 66 31.96 4.09 -16.87
CA GLY A 66 31.13 2.95 -16.46
C GLY A 66 29.72 3.39 -16.09
N SER A 67 28.73 2.54 -16.37
CA SER A 67 27.33 2.84 -16.09
C SER A 67 27.02 3.05 -14.62
N ASP A 68 27.79 2.45 -13.71
CA ASP A 68 27.71 2.68 -12.27
C ASP A 68 28.06 4.11 -11.88
N VAL A 69 29.15 4.63 -12.44
CA VAL A 69 29.60 6.00 -12.16
C VAL A 69 28.69 7.02 -12.85
N LEU A 70 28.18 6.72 -14.05
CA LEU A 70 27.17 7.57 -14.69
C LEU A 70 25.86 7.60 -13.89
N SER A 71 25.40 6.44 -13.41
CA SER A 71 24.21 6.33 -12.55
C SER A 71 24.41 7.06 -11.22
N PHE A 72 25.61 7.00 -10.65
CA PHE A 72 26.00 7.80 -9.48
C PHE A 72 25.95 9.31 -9.79
N ALA A 73 26.54 9.75 -10.90
CA ALA A 73 26.57 11.16 -11.30
C ALA A 73 25.16 11.74 -11.51
N LEU A 74 24.26 11.00 -12.16
CA LEU A 74 22.85 11.41 -12.33
C LEU A 74 22.15 11.59 -10.99
N ARG A 75 22.30 10.62 -10.08
CA ARG A 75 21.67 10.68 -8.75
C ARG A 75 22.24 11.77 -7.88
N LEU A 76 23.56 12.01 -7.96
CA LEU A 76 24.22 13.14 -7.33
C LEU A 76 23.69 14.47 -7.85
N ALA A 77 23.55 14.63 -9.17
CA ALA A 77 22.98 15.84 -9.76
C ALA A 77 21.55 16.10 -9.26
N GLY A 78 20.69 15.07 -9.25
CA GLY A 78 19.33 15.19 -8.72
C GLY A 78 19.28 15.51 -7.22
N MET A 79 20.19 14.95 -6.43
CA MET A 79 20.31 15.24 -5.00
C MET A 79 20.78 16.67 -4.72
N LEU A 80 21.75 17.18 -5.48
CA LEU A 80 22.21 18.56 -5.38
C LEU A 80 21.12 19.55 -5.77
N ALA A 81 20.32 19.18 -6.78
CA ALA A 81 19.23 19.96 -7.33
C ALA A 81 17.93 19.91 -6.52
N VAL A 82 17.93 19.33 -5.31
CA VAL A 82 16.81 19.43 -4.35
C VAL A 82 16.67 20.86 -3.81
N ASP A 83 17.80 21.54 -3.59
CA ASP A 83 17.85 22.93 -3.13
C ASP A 83 17.76 23.90 -4.32
N VAL A 84 16.95 24.96 -4.19
CA VAL A 84 16.67 25.88 -5.30
C VAL A 84 17.92 26.65 -5.75
N HIS A 85 18.81 27.05 -4.82
CA HIS A 85 20.01 27.80 -5.19
C HIS A 85 21.00 26.92 -5.95
N ARG A 86 21.13 25.66 -5.53
CA ARG A 86 21.97 24.67 -6.19
C ARG A 86 21.38 24.21 -7.52
N PHE A 87 20.06 24.06 -7.60
CA PHE A 87 19.34 23.84 -8.86
C PHE A 87 19.68 24.94 -9.87
N GLN A 88 19.50 26.21 -9.50
CA GLN A 88 19.78 27.35 -10.38
C GLN A 88 21.25 27.39 -10.82
N ARG A 89 22.20 27.07 -9.93
CA ARG A 89 23.62 26.99 -10.30
C ARG A 89 23.88 25.88 -11.33
N LEU A 90 23.32 24.69 -11.13
CA LEU A 90 23.45 23.58 -12.09
C LEU A 90 22.79 23.92 -13.43
N GLN A 91 21.61 24.57 -13.39
CA GLN A 91 20.92 25.04 -14.58
C GLN A 91 21.75 26.08 -15.35
N ASN A 92 22.27 27.11 -14.66
CA ASN A 92 23.09 28.16 -15.26
C ASN A 92 24.41 27.63 -15.86
N SER A 93 24.92 26.51 -15.35
CA SER A 93 26.07 25.82 -15.92
C SER A 93 25.75 24.93 -17.13
N GLY A 94 24.47 24.78 -17.49
CA GLY A 94 23.99 23.88 -18.54
C GLY A 94 23.96 22.40 -18.15
N LEU A 95 24.41 22.03 -16.93
CA LEU A 95 24.51 20.64 -16.49
C LEU A 95 23.15 19.92 -16.46
N LEU A 96 22.10 20.58 -15.97
CA LEU A 96 20.77 19.95 -15.93
C LEU A 96 20.22 19.67 -17.32
N GLU A 97 20.43 20.59 -18.27
CA GLU A 97 19.99 20.39 -19.66
C GLU A 97 20.72 19.22 -20.30
N VAL A 98 22.05 19.17 -20.19
CA VAL A 98 22.79 18.07 -20.83
C VAL A 98 22.49 16.72 -20.18
N MET A 99 22.45 16.64 -18.85
CA MET A 99 22.25 15.38 -18.13
C MET A 99 20.79 14.89 -18.15
N PHE A 100 19.80 15.79 -18.14
CA PHE A 100 18.39 15.39 -18.05
C PHE A 100 17.60 15.58 -19.35
N TRP A 101 17.95 16.54 -20.20
CA TRP A 101 17.26 16.74 -21.48
C TRP A 101 17.95 16.02 -22.64
N GLN A 102 19.27 16.16 -22.76
CA GLN A 102 20.00 15.62 -23.90
C GLN A 102 20.31 14.13 -23.74
N MET A 103 20.50 13.63 -22.52
CA MET A 103 20.97 12.25 -22.31
C MET A 103 20.14 11.16 -22.99
N PRO A 104 18.79 11.16 -22.96
CA PRO A 104 17.99 10.17 -23.70
C PRO A 104 18.19 10.20 -25.22
N HIS A 105 18.77 11.29 -25.75
CA HIS A 105 18.95 11.53 -27.20
C HIS A 105 20.42 11.60 -27.63
N ALA A 106 21.35 11.82 -26.71
CA ALA A 106 22.75 12.19 -26.97
C ALA A 106 23.80 11.22 -26.41
N CYS A 107 23.41 10.29 -25.53
CA CYS A 107 24.32 9.22 -25.14
C CYS A 107 24.45 8.21 -26.28
N ASN A 108 25.63 7.60 -26.45
CA ASN A 108 25.72 6.38 -27.24
C ASN A 108 24.63 5.39 -26.78
N THR A 109 23.92 4.78 -27.73
CA THR A 109 22.69 4.02 -27.44
C THR A 109 22.89 2.98 -26.33
N THR A 110 24.10 2.41 -26.25
CA THR A 110 24.47 1.35 -25.30
C THR A 110 24.38 1.73 -23.82
N LEU A 111 24.75 2.95 -23.41
CA LEU A 111 24.71 3.32 -21.98
C LEU A 111 23.30 3.67 -21.51
N TRP A 112 22.52 4.33 -22.37
CA TRP A 112 21.11 4.56 -22.06
C TRP A 112 20.31 3.26 -22.05
N ASP A 113 20.72 2.25 -22.81
CA ASP A 113 20.14 0.90 -22.81
C ASP A 113 20.38 0.14 -21.48
N GLU A 114 21.24 0.64 -20.60
CA GLU A 114 21.38 0.08 -19.25
C GLU A 114 20.27 0.55 -18.30
N ALA A 115 19.52 -0.42 -17.74
CA ALA A 115 18.39 -0.14 -16.86
C ALA A 115 18.75 0.72 -15.65
N ARG A 116 19.95 0.54 -15.08
CA ARG A 116 20.44 1.33 -13.94
C ARG A 116 20.59 2.83 -14.26
N VAL A 117 21.03 3.17 -15.47
CA VAL A 117 21.18 4.56 -15.91
C VAL A 117 19.80 5.21 -16.04
N ARG A 118 18.83 4.50 -16.63
CA ARG A 118 17.45 4.97 -16.72
C ARG A 118 16.78 5.10 -15.36
N CYS A 119 16.98 4.14 -14.46
CA CYS A 119 16.52 4.22 -13.06
C CYS A 119 17.12 5.43 -12.35
N ALA A 120 18.44 5.65 -12.46
CA ALA A 120 19.14 6.77 -11.85
C ALA A 120 18.61 8.12 -12.37
N TRP A 121 18.38 8.23 -13.68
CA TRP A 121 17.80 9.42 -14.32
C TRP A 121 16.38 9.73 -13.81
N LEU A 122 15.53 8.71 -13.66
CA LEU A 122 14.18 8.85 -13.10
C LEU A 122 14.19 9.23 -11.61
N GLN A 123 15.02 8.55 -10.81
CA GLN A 123 15.13 8.81 -9.37
C GLN A 123 15.68 10.21 -9.09
N ALA A 124 16.65 10.67 -9.88
CA ALA A 124 17.20 12.01 -9.76
C ALA A 124 16.12 13.08 -10.00
N GLN A 125 15.29 12.92 -11.05
CA GLN A 125 14.16 13.83 -11.29
C GLN A 125 13.10 13.79 -10.20
N LEU A 126 12.78 12.60 -9.70
CA LEU A 126 11.86 12.46 -8.56
C LEU A 126 12.37 13.21 -7.33
N LYS A 127 13.68 13.19 -7.06
CA LYS A 127 14.29 13.96 -5.96
C LYS A 127 14.20 15.48 -6.17
N MET A 128 14.28 15.98 -7.40
CA MET A 128 14.23 17.42 -7.71
C MET A 128 12.83 18.06 -7.57
N LEU A 129 11.75 17.27 -7.57
CA LEU A 129 10.37 17.77 -7.53
C LEU A 129 9.92 18.65 -6.33
N PRO A 130 10.62 18.75 -5.17
CA PRO A 130 10.14 19.56 -4.06
C PRO A 130 9.93 21.05 -4.35
N HIS A 131 10.61 21.65 -5.33
CA HIS A 131 10.48 23.09 -5.62
C HIS A 131 9.92 23.40 -7.02
N PRO A 132 9.28 24.58 -7.22
CA PRO A 132 8.58 24.91 -8.46
C PRO A 132 9.46 24.99 -9.72
N GLU A 133 10.70 25.47 -9.59
CA GLU A 133 11.61 25.61 -10.75
C GLU A 133 11.99 24.25 -11.36
N ALA A 134 12.34 23.28 -10.52
CA ALA A 134 12.59 21.90 -10.96
C ALA A 134 11.33 21.24 -11.51
N THR A 135 10.18 21.51 -10.89
CA THR A 135 8.89 21.03 -11.37
C THR A 135 8.62 21.51 -12.79
N LYS A 136 8.81 22.81 -13.07
CA LYS A 136 8.68 23.38 -14.43
C LYS A 136 9.66 22.74 -15.41
N PHE A 137 10.91 22.56 -14.98
CA PHE A 137 11.94 21.92 -15.80
C PHE A 137 11.56 20.49 -16.22
N ILE A 138 11.01 19.70 -15.28
CA ILE A 138 10.57 18.32 -15.54
C ILE A 138 9.29 18.27 -16.39
N CYS A 139 8.34 19.18 -16.14
CA CYS A 139 7.06 19.25 -16.86
C CYS A 139 7.19 19.68 -18.34
N ASN A 140 8.38 20.05 -18.79
CA ASN A 140 8.62 20.29 -20.22
C ASN A 140 8.33 19.03 -21.04
N MET A 141 7.60 19.20 -22.16
CA MET A 141 7.02 18.10 -22.96
C MET A 141 8.04 17.03 -23.40
N GLY A 142 9.29 17.38 -23.68
CA GLY A 142 10.32 16.41 -24.09
C GLY A 142 10.66 15.41 -22.98
N ASN A 143 10.86 15.88 -21.75
CA ASN A 143 11.10 15.03 -20.60
C ASN A 143 9.89 14.13 -20.30
N LEU A 144 8.68 14.69 -20.41
CA LEU A 144 7.46 13.95 -20.15
C LEU A 144 7.30 12.75 -21.09
N GLN A 145 7.55 12.93 -22.39
CA GLN A 145 7.46 11.82 -23.36
C GLN A 145 8.43 10.68 -23.03
N VAL A 146 9.65 11.00 -22.58
CA VAL A 146 10.62 10.00 -22.12
C VAL A 146 10.13 9.29 -20.86
N ILE A 147 9.60 10.02 -19.88
CA ILE A 147 9.03 9.40 -18.66
C ILE A 147 7.90 8.43 -19.02
N MET A 148 7.01 8.82 -19.92
CA MET A 148 5.89 7.97 -20.36
C MET A 148 6.35 6.74 -21.14
N SER A 149 7.41 6.84 -21.95
CA SER A 149 7.97 5.67 -22.65
C SER A 149 8.63 4.71 -21.67
N LEU A 150 9.32 5.21 -20.64
CA LEU A 150 9.94 4.42 -19.58
C LEU A 150 8.95 3.73 -18.65
N CYS A 151 7.69 4.19 -18.60
CA CYS A 151 6.61 3.44 -17.94
C CYS A 151 6.36 2.08 -18.63
N LYS A 152 6.79 1.90 -19.88
CA LYS A 152 6.68 0.65 -20.65
C LYS A 152 8.02 -0.09 -20.81
N ASP A 153 9.00 0.23 -19.97
CA ASP A 153 10.34 -0.37 -20.06
C ASP A 153 10.33 -1.89 -19.78
N SER A 154 11.29 -2.61 -20.34
CA SER A 154 11.48 -4.04 -20.07
C SER A 154 11.94 -4.33 -18.63
N SER A 155 12.61 -3.37 -17.97
CA SER A 155 13.07 -3.51 -16.59
C SER A 155 11.99 -3.08 -15.60
N ILE A 156 11.62 -3.98 -14.70
CA ILE A 156 10.66 -3.71 -13.62
C ILE A 156 11.10 -2.54 -12.72
N PHE A 157 12.41 -2.33 -12.54
CA PHE A 157 12.94 -1.25 -11.72
C PHE A 157 12.77 0.11 -12.41
N VAL A 158 12.89 0.15 -13.74
CA VAL A 158 12.67 1.36 -14.54
C VAL A 158 11.19 1.68 -14.56
N VAL A 159 10.34 0.69 -14.81
CA VAL A 159 8.87 0.84 -14.78
C VAL A 159 8.40 1.37 -13.42
N GLN A 160 8.91 0.82 -12.31
CA GLN A 160 8.55 1.27 -10.97
C GLN A 160 8.99 2.72 -10.72
N ALA A 161 10.23 3.08 -11.06
CA ALA A 161 10.73 4.44 -10.89
C ALA A 161 9.96 5.45 -11.76
N ALA A 162 9.64 5.09 -13.00
CA ALA A 162 8.88 5.92 -13.93
C ALA A 162 7.44 6.10 -13.44
N SER A 163 6.82 5.02 -12.96
CA SER A 163 5.47 5.06 -12.40
C SER A 163 5.41 5.96 -11.17
N GLN A 164 6.41 5.89 -10.29
CA GLN A 164 6.51 6.77 -9.12
C GLN A 164 6.70 8.25 -9.47
N LEU A 165 7.46 8.55 -10.52
CA LEU A 165 7.67 9.91 -11.01
C LEU A 165 6.40 10.47 -11.66
N ALA A 166 5.79 9.73 -12.58
CA ALA A 166 4.52 10.10 -13.21
C ALA A 166 3.41 10.28 -12.16
N ALA A 167 3.33 9.38 -11.18
CA ALA A 167 2.40 9.49 -10.08
C ALA A 167 2.64 10.76 -9.24
N ARG A 168 3.91 11.13 -9.00
CA ARG A 168 4.24 12.35 -8.25
C ARG A 168 3.82 13.60 -9.01
N LEU A 169 4.01 13.62 -10.34
CA LEU A 169 3.59 14.73 -11.21
C LEU A 169 2.06 14.90 -11.22
N LEU A 170 1.31 13.80 -11.23
CA LEU A 170 -0.16 13.81 -11.09
C LEU A 170 -0.63 14.36 -9.74
N SER A 171 0.17 14.19 -8.69
CA SER A 171 -0.12 14.64 -7.32
C SER A 171 0.52 15.98 -6.95
N LEU A 172 0.92 16.78 -7.94
CA LEU A 172 1.38 18.15 -7.70
C LEU A 172 0.18 19.07 -7.50
N ASP A 173 0.21 19.86 -6.43
CA ASP A 173 -0.78 20.92 -6.22
C ASP A 173 -0.53 22.01 -7.26
N VAL A 174 -1.50 22.17 -8.16
CA VAL A 174 -1.48 23.28 -9.11
C VAL A 174 -1.90 24.52 -8.34
N GLU A 175 -0.92 25.26 -7.81
CA GLU A 175 -1.17 26.69 -7.59
C GLU A 175 -1.58 27.28 -8.95
N ALA A 176 -2.70 28.03 -8.97
CA ALA A 176 -3.51 28.36 -10.16
C ALA A 176 -2.81 29.17 -11.29
N LYS A 177 -1.48 29.19 -11.35
CA LYS A 177 -0.67 29.99 -12.28
C LYS A 177 0.41 29.21 -13.02
N GLU A 178 0.56 27.90 -12.82
CA GLU A 178 1.60 27.12 -13.51
C GLU A 178 1.06 26.29 -14.68
N GLU A 179 1.01 26.91 -15.86
CA GLU A 179 0.52 26.30 -17.12
C GLU A 179 1.25 24.99 -17.45
N ALA A 180 2.59 24.96 -17.34
CA ALA A 180 3.40 23.78 -17.65
C ALA A 180 3.02 22.54 -16.82
N VAL A 181 2.72 22.71 -15.53
CA VAL A 181 2.31 21.61 -14.63
C VAL A 181 0.95 21.08 -15.04
N THR A 182 0.01 21.99 -15.30
CA THR A 182 -1.35 21.63 -15.74
C THR A 182 -1.31 20.86 -17.06
N THR A 183 -0.54 21.33 -18.04
CA THR A 183 -0.35 20.66 -19.33
C THR A 183 0.26 19.27 -19.15
N ALA A 184 1.27 19.13 -18.31
CA ALA A 184 1.90 17.84 -18.03
C ALA A 184 0.90 16.84 -17.40
N GLN A 185 0.13 17.28 -16.40
CA GLN A 185 -0.90 16.44 -15.77
C GLN A 185 -1.97 15.99 -16.77
N LEU A 186 -2.49 16.89 -17.60
CA LEU A 186 -3.47 16.55 -18.64
C LEU A 186 -2.90 15.55 -19.65
N HIS A 187 -1.64 15.70 -20.04
CA HIS A 187 -0.98 14.76 -20.95
C HIS A 187 -0.80 13.37 -20.31
N ILE A 188 -0.44 13.30 -19.02
CA ILE A 188 -0.36 12.03 -18.28
C ILE A 188 -1.76 11.39 -18.21
N ILE A 189 -2.80 12.14 -17.84
CA ILE A 189 -4.18 11.65 -17.77
C ILE A 189 -4.65 11.11 -19.12
N ALA A 190 -4.41 11.84 -20.21
CA ALA A 190 -4.76 11.41 -21.56
C ALA A 190 -4.02 10.12 -21.96
N SER A 191 -2.73 10.02 -21.61
CA SER A 191 -1.91 8.84 -21.87
C SER A 191 -2.41 7.61 -21.09
N ILE A 192 -2.73 7.78 -19.81
CA ILE A 192 -3.31 6.74 -18.96
C ILE A 192 -4.67 6.30 -19.52
N SER A 193 -5.55 7.26 -19.84
CA SER A 193 -6.88 6.97 -20.38
C SER A 193 -6.80 6.15 -21.68
N THR A 194 -5.89 6.53 -22.57
CA THR A 194 -5.66 5.83 -23.85
C THR A 194 -5.13 4.41 -23.62
N SER A 195 -4.22 4.24 -22.66
CA SER A 195 -3.64 2.94 -22.29
C SER A 195 -4.67 2.01 -21.62
N LEU A 196 -5.51 2.54 -20.73
CA LEU A 196 -6.59 1.77 -20.11
C LEU A 196 -7.64 1.34 -21.14
N ALA A 197 -7.92 2.20 -22.12
CA ALA A 197 -8.86 1.91 -23.21
C ALA A 197 -8.31 0.94 -24.28
N SER A 198 -7.00 0.66 -24.30
CA SER A 198 -6.42 -0.28 -25.27
C SER A 198 -7.00 -1.69 -25.07
N SER A 199 -7.00 -2.54 -26.09
CA SER A 199 -7.45 -3.94 -25.97
C SER A 199 -6.37 -4.89 -25.43
N THR A 200 -5.11 -4.45 -25.39
CA THR A 200 -3.94 -5.22 -24.98
C THR A 200 -3.71 -5.13 -23.47
N ALA A 201 -3.42 -6.25 -22.82
CA ALA A 201 -3.14 -6.27 -21.37
C ALA A 201 -1.85 -5.52 -21.04
N ASP A 202 -0.79 -5.72 -21.82
CA ASP A 202 0.52 -5.11 -21.62
C ASP A 202 0.45 -3.57 -21.61
N ASP A 203 -0.35 -2.98 -22.51
CA ASP A 203 -0.49 -1.54 -22.56
C ASP A 203 -1.22 -0.96 -21.35
N GLY A 204 -2.08 -1.72 -20.65
CA GLY A 204 -2.80 -1.24 -19.45
C GLY A 204 -2.00 -1.36 -18.15
N SER A 205 -0.93 -2.16 -18.17
CA SER A 205 -0.17 -2.57 -16.98
C SER A 205 0.51 -1.38 -16.28
N TRP A 206 1.18 -0.53 -17.06
CA TRP A 206 1.88 0.64 -16.53
C TRP A 206 0.90 1.70 -16.01
N ALA A 207 -0.24 1.88 -16.66
CA ALA A 207 -1.26 2.83 -16.24
C ALA A 207 -1.79 2.48 -14.84
N VAL A 208 -1.96 1.19 -14.56
CA VAL A 208 -2.37 0.70 -13.24
C VAL A 208 -1.29 0.97 -12.20
N LEU A 209 -0.02 0.77 -12.53
CA LEU A 209 1.09 1.06 -11.62
C LEU A 209 1.15 2.55 -11.27
N VAL A 210 1.04 3.44 -12.26
CA VAL A 210 0.97 4.89 -12.03
C VAL A 210 -0.21 5.23 -11.12
N LEU A 211 -1.40 4.70 -11.41
CA LEU A 211 -2.61 4.95 -10.60
C LEU A 211 -2.48 4.45 -9.16
N ARG A 212 -1.94 3.24 -8.97
CA ARG A 212 -1.63 2.68 -7.65
C ARG A 212 -0.74 3.62 -6.86
N GLU A 213 0.37 4.07 -7.45
CA GLU A 213 1.33 4.97 -6.78
C GLU A 213 0.72 6.34 -6.49
N SER A 214 -0.12 6.88 -7.39
CA SER A 214 -0.81 8.17 -7.16
C SER A 214 -1.80 8.08 -6.01
N ILE A 215 -2.62 7.04 -5.98
CA ILE A 215 -3.67 6.86 -4.99
C ILE A 215 -3.08 6.51 -3.62
N ALA A 216 -2.09 5.61 -3.55
CA ALA A 216 -1.44 5.21 -2.31
C ALA A 216 -0.81 6.39 -1.54
N ARG A 217 -0.43 7.45 -2.25
CA ARG A 217 0.17 8.67 -1.66
C ARG A 217 -0.85 9.66 -1.10
N GLY A 218 -2.16 9.41 -1.27
CA GLY A 218 -3.22 10.23 -0.68
C GLY A 218 -3.28 11.69 -1.17
N ARG A 219 -2.63 12.01 -2.28
CA ARG A 219 -2.47 13.38 -2.82
C ARG A 219 -3.00 13.56 -4.24
N SER A 220 -3.78 12.62 -4.75
CA SER A 220 -4.48 12.87 -6.00
C SER A 220 -5.52 13.95 -5.77
N SER A 221 -5.39 15.08 -6.46
CA SER A 221 -6.48 16.06 -6.54
C SER A 221 -7.73 15.34 -7.04
N SER A 222 -8.89 15.58 -6.41
CA SER A 222 -10.12 14.80 -6.67
C SER A 222 -10.43 14.72 -8.17
N GLY A 223 -10.12 15.77 -8.94
CA GLY A 223 -10.33 15.84 -10.37
C GLY A 223 -9.54 14.83 -11.22
N VAL A 224 -8.36 14.36 -10.79
CA VAL A 224 -7.59 13.34 -11.54
C VAL A 224 -8.27 11.98 -11.44
N ILE A 225 -8.73 11.63 -10.23
CA ILE A 225 -9.43 10.38 -9.98
C ILE A 225 -10.76 10.36 -10.70
N ASP A 226 -11.51 11.47 -10.65
CA ASP A 226 -12.81 11.60 -11.32
C ASP A 226 -12.70 11.36 -12.84
N GLN A 227 -11.63 11.88 -13.48
CA GLN A 227 -11.40 11.69 -14.91
C GLN A 227 -10.98 10.26 -15.28
N LEU A 228 -10.24 9.59 -14.40
CA LEU A 228 -9.68 8.26 -14.67
C LEU A 228 -10.56 7.11 -14.17
N GLN A 229 -11.60 7.39 -13.39
CA GLN A 229 -12.49 6.41 -12.79
C GLN A 229 -13.18 5.51 -13.83
N ILE A 230 -13.81 6.10 -14.85
CA ILE A 230 -14.53 5.33 -15.89
C ILE A 230 -13.57 4.50 -16.75
N PRO A 231 -12.46 5.06 -17.30
CA PRO A 231 -11.47 4.26 -18.03
C PRO A 231 -10.90 3.12 -17.20
N LEU A 232 -10.59 3.37 -15.92
CA LEU A 232 -10.04 2.37 -15.02
C LEU A 232 -11.04 1.22 -14.82
N GLN A 233 -12.27 1.52 -14.46
CA GLN A 233 -13.27 0.49 -14.20
C GLN A 233 -13.62 -0.33 -15.43
N THR A 234 -13.63 0.31 -16.60
CA THR A 234 -13.83 -0.38 -17.89
C THR A 234 -12.66 -1.32 -18.18
N CYS A 235 -11.42 -0.87 -17.96
CA CYS A 235 -10.21 -1.67 -18.12
C CYS A 235 -10.19 -2.86 -17.16
N LEU A 236 -10.51 -2.61 -15.89
CA LEU A 236 -10.63 -3.65 -14.87
C LEU A 236 -11.63 -4.70 -15.33
N ALA A 237 -12.87 -4.32 -15.66
CA ALA A 237 -13.91 -5.23 -16.10
C ALA A 237 -13.54 -6.04 -17.36
N GLY A 238 -12.99 -5.38 -18.38
CA GLY A 238 -12.76 -5.98 -19.69
C GLY A 238 -11.55 -6.89 -19.76
N LYS A 239 -10.58 -6.75 -18.84
CA LYS A 239 -9.29 -7.41 -18.95
C LYS A 239 -8.96 -8.38 -17.82
N ILE A 240 -9.81 -8.56 -16.79
CA ILE A 240 -9.53 -9.37 -15.58
C ILE A 240 -8.74 -10.68 -15.85
N GLY A 241 -9.10 -11.44 -16.88
CA GLY A 241 -8.45 -12.72 -17.20
C GLY A 241 -7.13 -12.66 -17.98
N LEU A 242 -6.66 -11.48 -18.36
CA LEU A 242 -5.46 -11.29 -19.21
C LEU A 242 -4.23 -10.81 -18.42
N TRP A 243 -4.35 -10.56 -17.11
CA TRP A 243 -3.32 -9.86 -16.36
C TRP A 243 -2.33 -10.87 -15.79
N ASN A 244 -1.05 -10.53 -15.86
CA ASN A 244 0.00 -11.36 -15.30
C ASN A 244 0.03 -11.23 -13.76
N GLN A 245 0.70 -12.17 -13.08
CA GLN A 245 0.80 -12.15 -11.61
C GLN A 245 1.48 -10.89 -11.05
N GLN A 246 2.34 -10.23 -11.82
CA GLN A 246 3.05 -9.03 -11.38
C GLN A 246 2.10 -7.83 -11.19
N ILE A 247 1.10 -7.67 -12.07
CA ILE A 247 0.16 -6.54 -12.01
C ILE A 247 -1.02 -6.87 -11.10
N VAL A 248 -1.35 -8.15 -10.90
CA VAL A 248 -2.42 -8.56 -9.97
C VAL A 248 -2.19 -7.99 -8.57
N GLY A 249 -0.96 -7.97 -8.06
CA GLY A 249 -0.64 -7.31 -6.80
C GLY A 249 -0.97 -5.81 -6.81
N ALA A 250 -0.55 -5.11 -7.87
CA ALA A 250 -0.83 -3.69 -8.03
C ALA A 250 -2.33 -3.38 -8.17
N LEU A 251 -3.08 -4.27 -8.81
CA LEU A 251 -4.53 -4.20 -8.92
C LEU A 251 -5.24 -4.33 -7.58
N ILE A 252 -4.80 -5.30 -6.78
CA ILE A 252 -5.33 -5.53 -5.44
C ILE A 252 -5.15 -4.26 -4.63
N ASP A 253 -3.92 -3.74 -4.59
CA ASP A 253 -3.59 -2.53 -3.85
C ASP A 253 -4.43 -1.34 -4.34
N LEU A 254 -4.51 -1.15 -5.66
CA LEU A 254 -5.32 -0.10 -6.27
C LEU A 254 -6.80 -0.23 -5.88
N SER A 255 -7.36 -1.43 -5.98
CA SER A 255 -8.78 -1.67 -5.71
C SER A 255 -9.12 -1.49 -4.23
N ILE A 256 -8.24 -1.94 -3.33
CA ILE A 256 -8.38 -1.72 -1.89
C ILE A 256 -8.31 -0.22 -1.58
N ASN A 257 -7.30 0.47 -2.11
CA ASN A 257 -7.15 1.91 -1.87
C ASN A 257 -8.34 2.73 -2.41
N LEU A 258 -8.91 2.34 -3.55
CA LEU A 258 -10.13 2.98 -4.08
C LEU A 258 -11.32 2.80 -3.13
N LEU A 259 -11.47 1.61 -2.55
CA LEU A 259 -12.53 1.32 -1.58
C LEU A 259 -12.33 2.08 -0.27
N ASP A 260 -11.09 2.17 0.24
CA ASP A 260 -10.76 2.92 1.46
C ASP A 260 -11.02 4.43 1.30
N LEU A 261 -10.84 4.96 0.09
CA LEU A 261 -11.15 6.34 -0.26
C LEU A 261 -12.64 6.58 -0.58
N ASN A 262 -13.51 5.56 -0.45
CA ASN A 262 -14.92 5.59 -0.82
C ASN A 262 -15.17 6.04 -2.28
N ILE A 263 -14.23 5.79 -3.19
CA ILE A 263 -14.41 6.13 -4.60
C ILE A 263 -15.38 5.12 -5.20
N PRO A 264 -16.53 5.55 -5.75
CA PRO A 264 -17.58 4.63 -6.11
C PRO A 264 -17.17 3.75 -7.29
N TRP A 265 -17.53 2.47 -7.26
CA TRP A 265 -17.43 1.63 -8.46
C TRP A 265 -18.64 1.91 -9.36
N ALA A 266 -18.46 2.18 -10.65
CA ALA A 266 -19.58 2.41 -11.58
C ALA A 266 -20.52 1.20 -11.65
N SER A 267 -20.01 0.00 -11.39
CA SER A 267 -20.82 -1.19 -11.18
C SER A 267 -20.20 -2.09 -10.11
N PRO A 268 -20.91 -2.35 -9.00
CA PRO A 268 -20.53 -3.34 -7.99
C PRO A 268 -20.29 -4.74 -8.57
N HIS A 269 -20.92 -5.07 -9.70
CA HIS A 269 -20.75 -6.37 -10.37
C HIS A 269 -19.33 -6.56 -10.95
N HIS A 270 -18.70 -5.49 -11.46
CA HIS A 270 -17.32 -5.58 -11.96
C HIS A 270 -16.32 -5.83 -10.82
N ALA A 271 -16.54 -5.19 -9.68
CA ALA A 271 -15.76 -5.45 -8.48
C ALA A 271 -15.95 -6.91 -8.02
N TRP A 272 -17.17 -7.44 -8.06
CA TRP A 272 -17.43 -8.84 -7.75
C TRP A 272 -16.70 -9.83 -8.67
N MET A 273 -16.67 -9.58 -9.99
CA MET A 273 -15.89 -10.43 -10.90
C MET A 273 -14.39 -10.38 -10.61
N LEU A 274 -13.86 -9.21 -10.24
CA LEU A 274 -12.46 -9.09 -9.82
C LEU A 274 -12.20 -9.91 -8.54
N MET A 275 -13.12 -9.84 -7.57
CA MET A 275 -13.05 -10.66 -6.35
C MET A 275 -12.93 -12.15 -6.67
N GLN A 276 -13.83 -12.67 -7.51
CA GLN A 276 -13.84 -14.07 -7.90
C GLN A 276 -12.54 -14.50 -8.59
N HIS A 277 -11.98 -13.61 -9.42
CA HIS A 277 -10.71 -13.85 -10.08
C HIS A 277 -9.53 -13.84 -9.09
N LEU A 278 -9.51 -12.93 -8.11
CA LEU A 278 -8.48 -12.93 -7.07
C LEU A 278 -8.49 -14.23 -6.26
N VAL A 279 -9.68 -14.73 -5.91
CA VAL A 279 -9.81 -16.02 -5.22
C VAL A 279 -9.29 -17.17 -6.10
N SER A 280 -9.54 -17.15 -7.41
CA SER A 280 -9.02 -18.19 -8.32
C SER A 280 -7.49 -18.16 -8.47
N LEU A 281 -6.87 -17.00 -8.28
CA LEU A 281 -5.42 -16.80 -8.23
C LEU A 281 -4.78 -17.09 -6.86
N ASN A 282 -5.51 -17.71 -5.94
CA ASN A 282 -5.06 -17.96 -4.56
C ASN A 282 -4.77 -16.68 -3.76
N GLN A 283 -5.38 -15.55 -4.15
CA GLN A 283 -5.32 -14.26 -3.44
C GLN A 283 -6.61 -14.04 -2.64
N ALA A 284 -6.96 -15.02 -1.81
CA ALA A 284 -8.22 -15.03 -1.07
C ALA A 284 -8.34 -13.84 -0.09
N GLU A 285 -7.27 -13.46 0.62
CA GLU A 285 -7.29 -12.32 1.55
C GLU A 285 -7.63 -11.00 0.84
N ALA A 286 -7.04 -10.78 -0.33
CA ALA A 286 -7.33 -9.62 -1.18
C ALA A 286 -8.78 -9.63 -1.68
N GLY A 287 -9.27 -10.79 -2.11
CA GLY A 287 -10.67 -10.98 -2.51
C GLY A 287 -11.65 -10.63 -1.37
N LEU A 288 -11.36 -11.07 -0.14
CA LEU A 288 -12.21 -10.77 1.01
C LEU A 288 -12.23 -9.27 1.34
N ARG A 289 -11.09 -8.57 1.26
CA ARG A 289 -11.04 -7.11 1.44
C ARG A 289 -11.89 -6.38 0.40
N LEU A 290 -11.84 -6.83 -0.86
CA LEU A 290 -12.69 -6.29 -1.92
C LEU A 290 -14.18 -6.54 -1.64
N ALA A 291 -14.55 -7.75 -1.23
CA ALA A 291 -15.93 -8.08 -0.85
C ALA A 291 -16.43 -7.18 0.29
N ALA A 292 -15.59 -6.87 1.28
CA ALA A 292 -15.96 -6.00 2.38
C ALA A 292 -16.24 -4.57 1.91
N GLY A 293 -15.41 -4.03 1.01
CA GLY A 293 -15.67 -2.71 0.43
C GLY A 293 -16.94 -2.68 -0.44
N ILE A 294 -17.21 -3.73 -1.21
CA ILE A 294 -18.46 -3.86 -1.98
C ILE A 294 -19.67 -3.91 -1.05
N ALA A 295 -19.60 -4.66 0.06
CA ALA A 295 -20.70 -4.81 1.00
C ALA A 295 -21.11 -3.47 1.64
N VAL A 296 -20.14 -2.62 1.97
CA VAL A 296 -20.32 -1.30 2.59
C VAL A 296 -20.67 -0.21 1.56
N HIS A 297 -20.55 -0.49 0.26
CA HIS A 297 -20.83 0.51 -0.77
C HIS A 297 -22.32 0.89 -0.80
N PRO A 298 -22.67 2.20 -0.81
CA PRO A 298 -24.06 2.66 -0.69
C PRO A 298 -24.93 2.23 -1.89
N ALA A 299 -24.36 2.18 -3.10
CA ALA A 299 -25.06 1.75 -4.31
C ALA A 299 -25.01 0.23 -4.58
N CYS A 300 -24.57 -0.58 -3.62
CA CYS A 300 -24.50 -2.03 -3.79
C CYS A 300 -25.89 -2.68 -3.77
N PRO A 301 -26.30 -3.46 -4.79
CA PRO A 301 -27.54 -4.22 -4.77
C PRO A 301 -27.59 -5.19 -3.59
N LEU A 302 -28.76 -5.34 -2.97
CA LEU A 302 -28.92 -6.15 -1.74
C LEU A 302 -28.46 -7.61 -1.92
N ALA A 303 -28.80 -8.24 -3.05
CA ALA A 303 -28.36 -9.60 -3.35
C ALA A 303 -26.83 -9.73 -3.42
N LEU A 304 -26.14 -8.77 -4.03
CA LEU A 304 -24.69 -8.78 -4.11
C LEU A 304 -24.03 -8.48 -2.75
N ARG A 305 -24.65 -7.60 -1.96
CA ARG A 305 -24.22 -7.34 -0.58
C ARG A 305 -24.29 -8.62 0.26
N GLU A 306 -25.37 -9.39 0.14
CA GLU A 306 -25.49 -10.68 0.82
C GLU A 306 -24.42 -11.67 0.38
N GLU A 307 -24.14 -11.79 -0.92
CA GLU A 307 -23.06 -12.64 -1.44
C GLU A 307 -21.68 -12.24 -0.90
N CYS A 308 -21.40 -10.93 -0.83
CA CYS A 308 -20.14 -10.42 -0.27
C CYS A 308 -20.00 -10.74 1.23
N VAL A 309 -21.08 -10.52 2.00
CA VAL A 309 -21.09 -10.85 3.44
C VAL A 309 -20.90 -12.35 3.65
N LEU A 310 -21.57 -13.19 2.86
CA LEU A 310 -21.38 -14.64 2.91
C LEU A 310 -19.94 -15.06 2.59
N ALA A 311 -19.32 -14.47 1.57
CA ALA A 311 -17.93 -14.75 1.22
C ALA A 311 -16.97 -14.44 2.38
N ILE A 312 -17.22 -13.34 3.11
CA ILE A 312 -16.43 -12.93 4.29
C ILE A 312 -16.66 -13.86 5.47
N LEU A 313 -17.90 -14.34 5.67
CA LEU A 313 -18.25 -15.26 6.76
C LEU A 313 -17.75 -16.68 6.51
N GLN A 314 -17.56 -17.10 5.26
CA GLN A 314 -17.24 -18.49 4.90
C GLN A 314 -16.00 -19.07 5.63
N PRO A 315 -14.85 -18.36 5.76
CA PRO A 315 -13.72 -18.87 6.53
C PRO A 315 -14.02 -19.08 8.02
N VAL A 316 -14.85 -18.22 8.62
CA VAL A 316 -15.24 -18.30 10.04
C VAL A 316 -16.21 -19.46 10.25
N LEU A 317 -17.24 -19.57 9.41
CA LEU A 317 -18.25 -20.63 9.51
C LEU A 317 -17.65 -22.03 9.24
N SER A 318 -16.75 -22.15 8.25
CA SER A 318 -16.10 -23.42 7.94
C SER A 318 -15.16 -23.88 9.05
N ALA A 319 -14.42 -22.97 9.67
CA ALA A 319 -13.57 -23.28 10.80
C ALA A 319 -14.38 -23.63 12.06
N ALA A 320 -15.50 -22.94 12.32
CA ALA A 320 -16.40 -23.28 13.42
C ALA A 320 -17.04 -24.68 13.26
N ALA A 321 -17.44 -25.04 12.04
CA ALA A 321 -17.94 -26.39 11.74
C ALA A 321 -16.87 -27.48 11.98
N GLN A 322 -15.59 -27.19 11.71
CA GLN A 322 -14.47 -28.09 12.02
C GLN A 322 -14.21 -28.23 13.52
N CYS A 323 -14.61 -27.25 14.33
CA CYS A 323 -14.52 -27.28 15.78
C CYS A 323 -15.68 -28.05 16.46
N GLY A 324 -16.55 -28.72 15.69
CA GLY A 324 -17.61 -29.59 16.20
C GLY A 324 -18.98 -28.92 16.39
N GLY A 325 -19.21 -27.73 15.81
CA GLY A 325 -20.49 -27.04 15.87
C GLY A 325 -21.51 -27.48 14.80
N ASP A 326 -22.79 -27.55 15.17
CA ASP A 326 -23.94 -27.64 14.26
C ASP A 326 -24.12 -26.31 13.48
N ALA A 327 -23.18 -25.99 12.59
CA ALA A 327 -23.35 -24.90 11.65
C ALA A 327 -24.40 -25.31 10.60
N SER A 328 -25.68 -25.05 10.87
CA SER A 328 -26.80 -25.33 9.95
C SER A 328 -26.67 -24.59 8.60
N CYS A 329 -25.78 -23.61 8.53
CA CYS A 329 -25.43 -22.89 7.33
C CYS A 329 -24.40 -23.70 6.52
N LYS A 330 -24.89 -24.55 5.59
CA LYS A 330 -24.00 -25.12 4.56
C LYS A 330 -23.34 -23.96 3.83
N PRO A 331 -21.99 -23.86 3.80
CA PRO A 331 -21.33 -22.81 3.05
C PRO A 331 -21.78 -22.95 1.60
N THR A 332 -22.51 -21.95 1.11
CA THR A 332 -22.87 -21.86 -0.30
C THR A 332 -21.55 -21.95 -1.07
N ALA A 333 -21.49 -22.85 -2.05
CA ALA A 333 -20.30 -23.10 -2.86
C ALA A 333 -19.98 -21.91 -3.81
N LEU A 334 -20.11 -20.67 -3.33
CA LEU A 334 -19.90 -19.45 -4.09
C LEU A 334 -18.44 -19.27 -4.45
N LEU A 335 -17.52 -19.72 -3.60
CA LEU A 335 -16.08 -19.65 -3.82
C LEU A 335 -15.41 -20.95 -3.37
N LYS A 336 -14.52 -21.48 -4.21
CA LYS A 336 -13.58 -22.56 -3.87
C LYS A 336 -12.49 -22.04 -2.94
N LEU A 337 -12.89 -21.40 -1.83
CA LEU A 337 -11.97 -21.07 -0.74
C LEU A 337 -11.41 -22.38 -0.19
N PRO A 338 -10.11 -22.43 0.18
CA PRO A 338 -9.51 -23.62 0.77
C PRO A 338 -10.36 -24.12 1.93
N THR A 339 -10.74 -25.41 1.89
CA THR A 339 -11.59 -26.03 2.92
C THR A 339 -10.93 -26.01 4.29
N THR A 340 -9.60 -25.93 4.35
CA THR A 340 -8.84 -25.56 5.54
C THR A 340 -8.55 -24.06 5.49
N ALA A 341 -9.34 -23.26 6.21
CA ALA A 341 -9.06 -21.84 6.34
C ALA A 341 -7.69 -21.66 7.03
N SER A 342 -6.74 -21.01 6.36
CA SER A 342 -5.50 -20.60 7.03
C SER A 342 -5.87 -19.67 8.20
N ARG A 343 -5.07 -19.70 9.28
CA ARG A 343 -5.26 -18.76 10.42
C ARG A 343 -5.29 -17.29 9.94
N SER A 344 -4.54 -16.97 8.89
CA SER A 344 -4.50 -15.64 8.28
C SER A 344 -5.82 -15.23 7.62
N LEU A 345 -6.50 -16.17 6.93
CA LEU A 345 -7.81 -15.94 6.32
C LEU A 345 -8.87 -15.75 7.40
N MET A 346 -8.85 -16.55 8.47
CA MET A 346 -9.78 -16.39 9.59
C MET A 346 -9.60 -15.03 10.27
N HIS A 347 -8.37 -14.64 10.58
CA HIS A 347 -8.06 -13.34 11.16
C HIS A 347 -8.56 -12.19 10.26
N THR A 348 -8.30 -12.28 8.96
CA THR A 348 -8.77 -11.29 7.97
C THR A 348 -10.29 -11.22 7.96
N SER A 349 -11.00 -12.35 7.91
CA SER A 349 -12.46 -12.39 7.97
C SER A 349 -13.00 -11.75 9.24
N LEU A 350 -12.48 -12.10 10.42
CA LEU A 350 -12.94 -11.52 11.70
C LEU A 350 -12.77 -10.00 11.74
N HIS A 351 -11.62 -9.50 11.28
CA HIS A 351 -11.37 -8.06 11.20
C HIS A 351 -12.34 -7.35 10.23
N LEU A 352 -12.65 -7.96 9.08
CA LEU A 352 -13.59 -7.40 8.12
C LEU A 352 -15.03 -7.41 8.64
N ILE A 353 -15.46 -8.50 9.30
CA ILE A 353 -16.77 -8.58 9.98
C ILE A 353 -16.90 -7.45 11.00
N GLN A 354 -15.87 -7.26 11.84
CA GLN A 354 -15.84 -6.17 12.81
C GLN A 354 -16.02 -4.80 12.13
N GLY A 355 -15.29 -4.55 11.03
CA GLY A 355 -15.36 -3.29 10.30
C GLY A 355 -16.72 -3.01 9.67
N ILE A 356 -17.34 -4.02 9.05
CA ILE A 356 -18.68 -3.90 8.44
C ILE A 356 -19.73 -3.64 9.52
N SER A 357 -19.67 -4.40 10.61
CA SER A 357 -20.60 -4.28 11.74
C SER A 357 -20.59 -2.87 12.34
N LYS A 358 -19.40 -2.27 12.52
CA LYS A 358 -19.27 -0.89 13.02
C LYS A 358 -19.85 0.17 12.07
N LYS A 359 -19.80 -0.04 10.75
CA LYS A 359 -20.21 0.97 9.76
C LYS A 359 -21.71 0.95 9.46
N GLN A 360 -22.31 -0.22 9.28
CA GLN A 360 -23.68 -0.32 8.71
C GLN A 360 -24.54 -1.44 9.34
N GLY A 361 -24.02 -2.18 10.32
CA GLY A 361 -24.64 -3.41 10.82
C GLY A 361 -24.51 -4.57 9.82
N ILE A 362 -24.51 -5.81 10.30
CA ILE A 362 -24.47 -7.00 9.44
C ILE A 362 -25.86 -7.59 9.36
N SER A 363 -26.48 -7.52 8.17
CA SER A 363 -27.74 -8.19 7.88
C SER A 363 -27.52 -9.18 6.74
N CYS A 364 -27.80 -10.45 6.99
CA CYS A 364 -27.66 -11.53 6.01
C CYS A 364 -28.77 -12.55 6.25
N ALA A 365 -29.73 -12.66 5.33
CA ALA A 365 -30.87 -13.58 5.47
C ALA A 365 -30.43 -15.06 5.56
N SER A 366 -29.29 -15.39 4.93
CA SER A 366 -28.73 -16.74 4.87
C SER A 366 -27.83 -17.10 6.05
N ALA A 367 -27.35 -16.12 6.81
CA ALA A 367 -26.55 -16.31 8.02
C ALA A 367 -27.06 -15.37 9.13
N PRO A 368 -28.06 -15.79 9.93
CA PRO A 368 -28.61 -14.93 10.97
C PRO A 368 -27.52 -14.56 11.98
N LEU A 369 -27.63 -13.37 12.58
CA LEU A 369 -26.65 -12.80 13.50
C LEU A 369 -26.25 -13.79 14.60
N ARG A 370 -27.21 -14.55 15.13
CA ARG A 370 -26.99 -15.61 16.11
C ARG A 370 -25.99 -16.68 15.64
N THR A 371 -26.09 -17.14 14.39
CA THR A 371 -25.18 -18.14 13.82
C THR A 371 -23.77 -17.58 13.71
N ILE A 372 -23.63 -16.31 13.33
CA ILE A 372 -22.33 -15.63 13.23
C ILE A 372 -21.69 -15.53 14.63
N ILE A 373 -22.45 -15.07 15.62
CA ILE A 373 -21.98 -14.94 17.00
C ILE A 373 -21.59 -16.30 17.59
N THR A 374 -22.39 -17.34 17.35
CA THR A 374 -22.09 -18.70 17.79
C THR A 374 -20.80 -19.22 17.15
N ALA A 375 -20.61 -19.00 15.85
CA ALA A 375 -19.40 -19.42 15.14
C ALA A 375 -18.14 -18.71 15.65
N VAL A 376 -18.21 -17.38 15.85
CA VAL A 376 -17.07 -16.62 16.42
C VAL A 376 -16.79 -17.06 17.86
N SER A 377 -17.83 -17.35 18.65
CA SER A 377 -17.72 -17.86 20.03
C SER A 377 -17.06 -19.23 20.08
N GLN A 378 -17.41 -20.14 19.16
CA GLN A 378 -16.79 -21.45 19.03
C GLN A 378 -15.31 -21.34 18.65
N LEU A 379 -14.95 -20.43 17.73
CA LEU A 379 -13.55 -20.18 17.38
C LEU A 379 -12.76 -19.60 18.55
N LEU A 380 -13.37 -18.67 19.31
CA LEU A 380 -12.75 -18.11 20.50
C LEU A 380 -12.53 -19.20 21.56
N ASN A 381 -13.54 -20.03 21.83
CA ASN A 381 -13.44 -21.16 22.76
C ASN A 381 -12.36 -22.16 22.33
N HIS A 382 -12.30 -22.47 21.03
CA HIS A 382 -11.25 -23.32 20.48
C HIS A 382 -9.86 -22.67 20.64
N ALA A 383 -9.72 -21.37 20.42
CA ALA A 383 -8.46 -20.65 20.61
C ALA A 383 -8.05 -20.54 22.09
N ILE A 384 -8.98 -20.60 23.04
CA ILE A 384 -8.70 -20.64 24.49
C ILE A 384 -8.28 -22.05 24.92
N THR A 385 -8.88 -23.09 24.33
CA THR A 385 -8.68 -24.50 24.72
C THR A 385 -7.56 -25.20 23.97
N ALA A 386 -7.23 -24.77 22.74
CA ALA A 386 -6.14 -25.29 21.93
C ALA A 386 -4.78 -24.75 22.40
N ASP A 387 -4.19 -25.47 23.35
CA ASP A 387 -2.82 -25.40 23.86
C ASP A 387 -2.42 -24.21 24.78
N ALA A 388 -1.89 -24.60 25.94
CA ALA A 388 -1.19 -23.77 26.94
C ALA A 388 0.19 -23.24 26.45
N GLY A 389 0.47 -23.33 25.15
CA GLY A 389 1.64 -22.75 24.49
C GLY A 389 1.24 -21.43 23.85
N CYS A 390 1.59 -20.31 24.48
CA CYS A 390 1.22 -18.94 24.10
C CYS A 390 1.83 -18.51 22.75
N SER A 391 1.41 -19.09 21.63
CA SER A 391 1.85 -18.63 20.31
C SER A 391 1.24 -17.24 20.06
N MET A 392 2.04 -16.29 19.56
CA MET A 392 1.56 -14.96 19.17
C MET A 392 0.38 -15.01 18.18
N SER A 393 0.27 -16.10 17.41
CA SER A 393 -0.85 -16.32 16.50
C SER A 393 -2.17 -16.64 17.22
N THR A 394 -2.12 -17.36 18.34
CA THR A 394 -3.29 -17.70 19.16
C THR A 394 -3.81 -16.47 19.89
N VAL A 395 -2.89 -15.67 20.47
CA VAL A 395 -3.23 -14.40 21.11
C VAL A 395 -3.92 -13.47 20.12
N ARG A 396 -3.31 -13.21 18.95
CA ARG A 396 -3.93 -12.37 17.92
C ARG A 396 -5.33 -12.84 17.52
N MET A 397 -5.53 -14.15 17.33
CA MET A 397 -6.86 -14.70 17.03
C MET A 397 -7.87 -14.45 18.16
N GLN A 398 -7.47 -14.61 19.43
CA GLN A 398 -8.33 -14.29 20.59
C GLN A 398 -8.68 -12.80 20.61
N CYS A 399 -7.71 -11.91 20.35
CA CYS A 399 -7.94 -10.45 20.26
C CYS A 399 -9.01 -10.16 19.19
N THR A 400 -8.79 -10.59 17.96
CA THR A 400 -9.66 -10.27 16.82
C THR A 400 -11.05 -10.88 16.96
N ALA A 401 -11.16 -12.09 17.51
CA ALA A 401 -12.45 -12.73 17.77
C ALA A 401 -13.24 -11.98 18.85
N THR A 402 -12.58 -11.56 19.94
CA THR A 402 -13.18 -10.74 21.00
C THR A 402 -13.67 -9.39 20.46
N ASP A 403 -12.82 -8.73 19.68
CA ASP A 403 -13.10 -7.47 19.01
C ASP A 403 -14.28 -7.57 18.02
N CYS A 404 -14.36 -8.69 17.31
CA CYS A 404 -15.45 -9.00 16.40
C CYS A 404 -16.76 -9.22 17.17
N LEU A 405 -16.76 -10.02 18.25
CA LEU A 405 -17.94 -10.21 19.10
C LEU A 405 -18.43 -8.88 19.68
N SER A 406 -17.51 -8.02 20.11
CA SER A 406 -17.84 -6.68 20.60
C SER A 406 -18.55 -5.84 19.55
N ALA A 407 -18.03 -5.81 18.33
CA ALA A 407 -18.65 -5.05 17.25
C ALA A 407 -20.03 -5.60 16.88
N LEU A 408 -20.20 -6.92 16.84
CA LEU A 408 -21.46 -7.58 16.52
C LEU A 408 -22.54 -7.35 17.58
N ALA A 409 -22.16 -7.38 18.87
CA ALA A 409 -23.13 -7.30 19.96
C ALA A 409 -23.59 -5.86 20.24
N THR A 410 -22.72 -4.86 20.07
CA THR A 410 -23.01 -3.45 20.46
C THR A 410 -24.22 -2.82 19.74
N PRO A 411 -24.41 -2.97 18.41
CA PRO A 411 -25.57 -2.40 17.73
C PRO A 411 -26.85 -3.25 17.85
N HIS A 412 -26.76 -4.50 18.31
CA HIS A 412 -27.86 -5.47 18.33
C HIS A 412 -28.22 -5.96 19.74
N VAL A 413 -27.86 -5.22 20.80
CA VAL A 413 -28.07 -5.63 22.20
C VAL A 413 -29.52 -6.01 22.48
N THR A 414 -30.49 -5.30 21.91
CA THR A 414 -31.93 -5.57 22.10
C THR A 414 -32.39 -6.86 21.40
N GLU A 415 -31.83 -7.16 20.22
CA GLU A 415 -32.14 -8.38 19.46
C GLU A 415 -31.46 -9.60 20.08
N LEU A 416 -30.26 -9.43 20.64
CA LEU A 416 -29.55 -10.48 21.39
C LEU A 416 -30.19 -10.78 22.75
N ALA A 417 -30.82 -9.79 23.39
CA ALA A 417 -31.43 -9.97 24.70
C ALA A 417 -32.58 -10.99 24.69
N GLU A 418 -33.25 -11.17 23.55
CA GLU A 418 -34.26 -12.22 23.33
C GLU A 418 -33.66 -13.64 23.37
N HIS A 419 -32.33 -13.76 23.36
CA HIS A 419 -31.58 -15.02 23.32
C HIS A 419 -30.59 -15.13 24.49
N LYS A 420 -31.15 -15.18 25.71
CA LYS A 420 -30.42 -15.25 26.99
C LYS A 420 -29.25 -16.24 27.00
N ASP A 421 -29.45 -17.45 26.48
CA ASP A 421 -28.42 -18.51 26.47
C ASP A 421 -27.17 -18.10 25.65
N THR A 422 -27.36 -17.43 24.52
CA THR A 422 -26.25 -16.98 23.65
C THR A 422 -25.47 -15.84 24.33
N VAL A 423 -26.16 -14.96 25.05
CA VAL A 423 -25.52 -13.88 25.80
C VAL A 423 -24.72 -14.42 26.99
N GLU A 424 -25.27 -15.37 27.75
CA GLU A 424 -24.57 -16.01 28.86
C GLU A 424 -23.32 -16.77 28.39
N GLU A 425 -23.39 -17.46 27.26
CA GLU A 425 -22.24 -18.14 26.66
C GLU A 425 -21.14 -17.14 26.24
N VAL A 426 -21.49 -16.08 25.52
CA VAL A 426 -20.55 -15.03 25.09
C VAL A 426 -19.89 -14.39 26.31
N VAL A 427 -20.66 -13.97 27.32
CA VAL A 427 -20.13 -13.38 28.56
C VAL A 427 -19.19 -14.35 29.29
N SER A 428 -19.54 -15.64 29.35
CA SER A 428 -18.71 -16.66 29.99
C SER A 428 -17.37 -16.83 29.29
N LEU A 429 -17.34 -16.83 27.94
CA LEU A 429 -16.12 -16.90 27.14
C LEU A 429 -15.23 -15.66 27.33
N LEU A 430 -15.83 -14.47 27.35
CA LEU A 430 -15.11 -13.22 27.57
C LEU A 430 -14.50 -13.15 28.97
N LEU A 431 -15.24 -13.60 29.99
CA LEU A 431 -14.71 -13.77 31.34
C LEU A 431 -13.60 -14.82 31.40
N CYS A 432 -13.65 -15.86 30.56
CA CYS A 432 -12.58 -16.83 30.43
C CYS A 432 -11.32 -16.18 29.84
N CYS A 433 -11.43 -15.40 28.76
CA CYS A 433 -10.32 -14.63 28.17
C CYS A 433 -9.64 -13.70 29.18
N LEU A 434 -10.43 -13.06 30.06
CA LEU A 434 -9.94 -12.20 31.14
C LEU A 434 -9.20 -12.98 32.25
N LYS A 435 -9.58 -14.24 32.48
CA LYS A 435 -9.02 -15.10 33.52
C LYS A 435 -7.80 -15.88 33.06
N THR A 436 -7.63 -16.12 31.76
CA THR A 436 -6.40 -16.68 31.21
C THR A 436 -5.22 -15.73 31.50
N PRO A 437 -4.17 -16.18 32.19
CA PRO A 437 -3.08 -15.30 32.61
C PRO A 437 -2.31 -14.78 31.39
N LEU A 438 -2.39 -13.46 31.16
CA LEU A 438 -1.55 -12.71 30.22
C LEU A 438 -0.03 -12.78 30.54
N GLN A 439 0.38 -13.55 31.55
CA GLN A 439 1.78 -13.68 31.97
C GLN A 439 2.67 -14.35 30.90
N ASP A 440 2.13 -15.21 30.03
CA ASP A 440 2.92 -15.87 29.00
C ASP A 440 3.13 -15.00 27.73
N ALA A 441 2.31 -13.97 27.52
CA ALA A 441 2.54 -12.98 26.45
C ALA A 441 3.81 -12.15 26.71
N PHE A 442 4.14 -11.90 27.98
CA PHE A 442 5.39 -11.27 28.41
C PHE A 442 6.63 -12.14 28.11
N VAL A 443 6.47 -13.47 28.08
CA VAL A 443 7.58 -14.42 27.81
C VAL A 443 7.85 -14.53 26.31
N CYS A 444 6.81 -14.55 25.47
CA CYS A 444 6.96 -14.61 24.01
C CYS A 444 7.48 -13.30 23.38
N LEU A 445 7.18 -12.14 23.98
CA LEU A 445 7.71 -10.84 23.53
C LEU A 445 9.19 -10.62 23.90
N ASN A 446 9.72 -11.32 24.90
CA ASN A 446 11.11 -11.18 25.36
C ASN A 446 12.12 -12.10 24.64
N MET A 447 11.67 -12.93 23.69
CA MET A 447 12.54 -13.90 22.98
C MET A 447 13.01 -13.44 21.59
N HIS A 448 12.64 -12.24 21.13
CA HIS A 448 13.20 -11.63 19.91
C HIS A 448 13.48 -10.12 20.09
N PRO A 449 14.72 -9.65 19.87
CA PRO A 449 15.05 -8.23 19.99
C PRO A 449 14.64 -7.51 18.69
N ILE A 450 13.38 -7.11 18.57
CA ILE A 450 12.94 -6.16 17.55
C ILE A 450 12.10 -5.07 18.24
N SER A 451 12.63 -3.85 18.21
CA SER A 451 12.07 -2.55 18.61
C SER A 451 10.88 -2.54 19.59
N HIS A 452 11.18 -2.19 20.85
CA HIS A 452 10.26 -2.02 21.99
C HIS A 452 9.07 -1.04 21.79
N VAL A 453 8.93 -0.37 20.65
CA VAL A 453 7.94 0.71 20.45
C VAL A 453 6.59 0.19 19.92
N HIS A 454 6.57 -0.89 19.12
CA HIS A 454 5.29 -1.43 18.60
C HIS A 454 4.62 -2.44 19.53
N ALA A 455 5.38 -3.17 20.34
CA ALA A 455 4.84 -4.18 21.25
C ALA A 455 4.07 -3.59 22.46
N SER A 456 4.41 -2.38 22.91
CA SER A 456 3.68 -1.74 24.02
C SER A 456 2.34 -1.17 23.57
N GLN A 457 2.24 -0.67 22.32
CA GLN A 457 1.00 -0.12 21.76
C GLN A 457 -0.07 -1.19 21.58
N ASP A 458 0.29 -2.39 21.11
CA ASP A 458 -0.67 -3.50 20.95
C ASP A 458 -1.19 -4.03 22.30
N LEU A 459 -0.35 -4.08 23.34
CA LEU A 459 -0.72 -4.55 24.68
C LEU A 459 -1.61 -3.54 25.43
N GLU A 460 -1.29 -2.25 25.31
CA GLU A 460 -2.06 -1.15 25.90
C GLU A 460 -3.42 -0.98 25.21
N MET A 461 -3.49 -1.23 23.89
CA MET A 461 -4.74 -1.32 23.14
C MET A 461 -5.59 -2.51 23.60
N HIS A 462 -4.99 -3.68 23.85
CA HIS A 462 -5.71 -4.87 24.31
C HIS A 462 -6.31 -4.71 25.72
N LEU A 463 -5.55 -4.13 26.66
CA LEU A 463 -6.08 -3.81 27.98
C LEU A 463 -7.21 -2.79 27.88
N ASN A 464 -7.06 -1.75 27.06
CA ASN A 464 -8.10 -0.72 26.87
C ASN A 464 -9.36 -1.28 26.20
N VAL A 465 -9.26 -2.14 25.19
CA VAL A 465 -10.43 -2.65 24.47
C VAL A 465 -11.18 -3.68 25.31
N VAL A 466 -10.48 -4.61 25.97
CA VAL A 466 -11.12 -5.59 26.86
C VAL A 466 -11.73 -4.92 28.08
N THR A 467 -11.08 -3.93 28.71
CA THR A 467 -11.71 -3.17 29.81
C THR A 467 -12.86 -2.28 29.33
N THR A 468 -12.73 -1.60 28.19
CA THR A 468 -13.80 -0.75 27.65
C THR A 468 -15.00 -1.57 27.22
N PHE A 469 -14.81 -2.76 26.67
CA PHE A 469 -15.88 -3.69 26.32
C PHE A 469 -16.50 -4.33 27.56
N THR A 470 -15.71 -4.81 28.52
CA THR A 470 -16.23 -5.35 29.78
C THR A 470 -17.05 -4.28 30.50
N LEU A 471 -16.58 -3.04 30.52
CA LEU A 471 -17.32 -1.93 31.14
C LEU A 471 -18.58 -1.58 30.35
N LYS A 472 -18.53 -1.37 29.03
CA LYS A 472 -19.70 -0.98 28.22
C LYS A 472 -20.75 -2.07 28.08
N PHE A 473 -20.33 -3.32 27.89
CA PHE A 473 -21.22 -4.47 27.78
C PHE A 473 -21.82 -4.83 29.14
N SER A 474 -21.02 -4.82 30.22
CA SER A 474 -21.57 -4.98 31.57
C SER A 474 -22.50 -3.82 31.93
N PHE A 475 -22.23 -2.58 31.53
CA PHE A 475 -23.13 -1.45 31.77
C PHE A 475 -24.46 -1.59 31.01
N ALA A 476 -24.41 -1.95 29.73
CA ALA A 476 -25.60 -2.14 28.90
C ALA A 476 -26.45 -3.34 29.36
N PHE A 477 -25.80 -4.44 29.72
CA PHE A 477 -26.43 -5.64 30.24
C PHE A 477 -27.00 -5.44 31.67
N PHE A 478 -26.27 -4.72 32.53
CA PHE A 478 -26.74 -4.34 33.87
C PHE A 478 -27.92 -3.37 33.82
N PHE A 479 -27.96 -2.44 32.85
CA PHE A 479 -29.13 -1.58 32.65
C PHE A 479 -30.34 -2.35 32.10
N TYR A 480 -30.14 -3.30 31.19
CA TYR A 480 -31.21 -4.09 30.60
C TYR A 480 -31.84 -5.06 31.63
N LEU A 481 -31.02 -5.76 32.43
CA LEU A 481 -31.51 -6.64 33.49
C LEU A 481 -32.22 -5.89 34.63
N ASN A 482 -31.83 -4.65 34.93
CA ASN A 482 -32.51 -3.82 35.94
C ASN A 482 -33.77 -3.11 35.42
N LEU A 483 -34.07 -3.17 34.11
CA LEU A 483 -35.31 -2.63 33.54
C LEU A 483 -36.44 -3.66 33.47
N GLU A 484 -36.14 -4.96 33.52
CA GLU A 484 -37.14 -6.04 33.50
C GLU A 484 -37.47 -6.64 34.88
N TYR A 485 -36.76 -6.24 35.94
CA TYR A 485 -37.12 -6.56 37.32
C TYR A 485 -37.02 -5.30 38.19
N PRO A 486 -38.15 -4.67 38.60
CA PRO A 486 -38.13 -3.60 39.58
C PRO A 486 -37.69 -4.07 40.97
#